data_AF-A0A846CJM5-F1
#
_entry.id   AF-A0A846CJM5-F1
#
_cell.length_a   1.000
_cell.length_b   1.000
_cell.length_c   1.000
_cell.angle_alpha   90.00
_cell.angle_beta   90.00
_cell.angle_gamma   90.00
#
_symmetry.space_group_name_H-M   'P 1'
#
loop_
_entity.id
_entity.type
_entity.pdbx_description
1 polymer ?
#
loop_
_entity_poly.entity_id
_entity_poly.type
_entity_poly.pdbx_seq_one_letter_code
_entity_poly.pdbx_strand_id
1 'polypeptide(L)'
;MLGEEVGIEVWNETQSLLNPNNINGTGEDDELTGTTENDFIGARAGDDLINAGDGNDSIIARRGDDIIDGGAGRDIIAAQRGDDLITGRPGSDFFDFSRNYGNNTIADFEDGIDLIYYTIISIFFQRSLIVFGGLERAFVVIQSFSYE
;
A
#
# COMPACT_ATOMS: atom_id res chain seq x y z
N MET A 1 25.41 -10.59 10.26
CA MET A 1 25.33 -10.24 8.84
C MET A 1 23.87 -9.96 8.57
N LEU A 2 23.53 -8.69 8.38
CA LEU A 2 22.15 -8.25 8.17
C LEU A 2 21.72 -8.80 6.80
N GLY A 3 20.60 -9.53 6.79
CA GLY A 3 20.08 -10.14 5.59
C GLY A 3 19.63 -9.06 4.62
N GLU A 4 20.18 -9.09 3.40
CA GLU A 4 19.58 -8.42 2.26
C GLU A 4 18.19 -9.02 2.06
N GLU A 5 17.16 -8.29 2.49
CA GLU A 5 15.77 -8.65 2.21
C GLU A 5 15.44 -8.27 0.78
N VAL A 6 15.19 -9.27 -0.06
CA VAL A 6 14.73 -9.08 -1.44
C VAL A 6 13.26 -8.64 -1.41
N GLY A 7 13.03 -7.35 -1.18
CA GLY A 7 11.77 -6.68 -1.50
C GLY A 7 11.57 -6.68 -3.02
N ILE A 8 10.31 -6.70 -3.44
CA ILE A 8 9.91 -6.50 -4.84
C ILE A 8 10.72 -5.34 -5.42
N GLU A 9 11.23 -5.47 -6.65
CA GLU A 9 12.15 -4.55 -7.35
C GLU A 9 11.68 -3.07 -7.42
N VAL A 10 10.48 -2.79 -6.92
CA VAL A 10 9.82 -1.50 -6.76
C VAL A 10 10.34 -0.71 -5.54
N TRP A 11 10.77 -1.38 -4.46
CA TRP A 11 11.10 -0.73 -3.17
C TRP A 11 12.59 -0.70 -2.85
N ASN A 12 13.44 -0.23 -3.78
CA ASN A 12 14.87 -0.11 -3.51
C ASN A 12 15.28 1.32 -3.09
N GLU A 13 16.32 1.40 -2.26
CA GLU A 13 16.87 2.66 -1.73
C GLU A 13 17.30 3.63 -2.85
N THR A 14 17.57 3.13 -4.06
CA THR A 14 17.86 3.94 -5.24
C THR A 14 16.67 4.76 -5.75
N GLN A 15 15.41 4.32 -5.57
CA GLN A 15 14.21 5.12 -5.89
C GLN A 15 14.11 6.36 -4.99
N SER A 16 14.40 6.20 -3.70
CA SER A 16 14.43 7.28 -2.71
C SER A 16 15.55 8.31 -2.97
N LEU A 17 16.65 7.89 -3.60
CA LEU A 17 17.78 8.77 -3.97
C LEU A 17 17.64 9.42 -5.35
N LEU A 18 16.70 8.94 -6.18
CA LEU A 18 16.42 9.47 -7.52
C LEU A 18 15.13 10.31 -7.56
N ASN A 19 14.25 10.18 -6.57
CA ASN A 19 13.08 11.04 -6.42
C ASN A 19 13.49 12.33 -5.66
N PRO A 20 13.36 13.53 -6.28
CA PRO A 20 13.66 14.79 -5.60
C PRO A 20 12.74 15.07 -4.39
N ASN A 21 11.55 14.47 -4.33
CA ASN A 21 10.55 14.74 -3.30
C ASN A 21 10.42 13.56 -2.34
N ASN A 22 11.37 13.49 -1.40
CA ASN A 22 11.40 12.46 -0.37
C ASN A 22 10.88 13.00 0.95
N ILE A 23 9.73 12.48 1.38
CA ILE A 23 9.04 12.89 2.61
C ILE A 23 9.18 11.75 3.62
N ASN A 24 9.79 12.05 4.76
CA ASN A 24 10.01 11.06 5.80
C ASN A 24 9.38 11.51 7.10
N GLY A 25 8.57 10.64 7.69
CA GLY A 25 8.15 10.73 9.08
C GLY A 25 9.25 10.28 10.04
N THR A 26 8.83 10.01 11.26
CA THR A 26 9.67 9.85 12.44
C THR A 26 9.52 8.44 13.02
N GLY A 27 9.13 8.28 14.28
CA GLY A 27 8.77 6.99 14.84
C GLY A 27 7.60 7.10 15.81
N GLU A 28 6.93 8.26 15.72
CA GLU A 28 5.76 8.72 16.44
C GLU A 28 4.74 9.13 15.37
N ASP A 29 3.50 9.38 15.77
CA ASP A 29 2.42 9.77 14.85
C ASP A 29 2.76 11.07 14.08
N ASP A 30 2.76 10.99 12.75
CA ASP A 30 3.07 12.09 11.85
C ASP A 30 1.89 12.46 10.93
N GLU A 31 1.82 13.73 10.55
CA GLU A 31 0.96 14.20 9.45
C GLU A 31 1.87 14.54 8.26
N LEU A 32 1.80 13.73 7.20
CA LEU A 32 2.65 13.82 6.03
C LEU A 32 1.81 14.26 4.82
N THR A 33 2.27 15.33 4.16
CA THR A 33 1.62 15.86 2.96
C THR A 33 2.64 15.94 1.83
N GLY A 34 2.31 15.28 0.72
CA GLY A 34 3.02 15.35 -0.54
C GLY A 34 2.68 16.59 -1.36
N THR A 35 2.92 16.49 -2.65
CA THR A 35 2.94 17.60 -3.60
C THR A 35 2.01 17.31 -4.77
N THR A 36 2.26 17.95 -5.92
CA THR A 36 1.57 17.62 -7.18
C THR A 36 2.51 16.88 -8.15
N GLU A 37 3.65 16.44 -7.65
CA GLU A 37 4.68 15.69 -8.37
C GLU A 37 4.80 14.30 -7.73
N ASN A 38 5.50 13.38 -8.40
CA ASN A 38 5.73 12.05 -7.87
C ASN A 38 6.57 12.12 -6.59
N ASP A 39 6.04 11.61 -5.49
CA ASP A 39 6.66 11.64 -4.18
C ASP A 39 7.06 10.24 -3.71
N PHE A 40 8.09 10.20 -2.87
CA PHE A 40 8.39 9.03 -2.07
C PHE A 40 8.11 9.37 -0.61
N ILE A 41 7.16 8.67 0.00
CA ILE A 41 6.71 8.92 1.35
C ILE A 41 7.02 7.71 2.23
N GLY A 42 7.85 7.91 3.26
CA GLY A 42 8.18 6.90 4.26
C GLY A 42 7.79 7.36 5.66
N ALA A 43 6.67 6.86 6.18
CA ALA A 43 6.09 7.37 7.44
C ALA A 43 6.77 6.79 8.70
N ARG A 44 7.11 5.49 8.65
CA ARG A 44 7.95 4.74 9.60
C ARG A 44 7.20 4.08 10.73
N ALA A 45 6.95 4.76 11.83
CA ALA A 45 6.23 4.15 12.92
C ALA A 45 5.41 5.22 13.60
N GLY A 46 4.31 4.82 14.22
CA GLY A 46 3.29 5.77 14.65
C GLY A 46 2.02 5.52 13.84
N ASP A 47 0.91 6.04 14.33
CA ASP A 47 -0.37 6.00 13.61
C ASP A 47 -0.42 7.25 12.71
N ASP A 48 -0.01 7.11 11.46
CA ASP A 48 0.29 8.23 10.57
C ASP A 48 -0.92 8.67 9.73
N LEU A 49 -1.04 9.98 9.49
CA LEU A 49 -1.95 10.55 8.48
C LEU A 49 -1.14 10.95 7.25
N ILE A 50 -1.37 10.25 6.13
CA ILE A 50 -0.61 10.43 4.90
C ILE A 50 -1.55 10.91 3.79
N ASN A 51 -1.18 12.01 3.14
CA ASN A 51 -1.79 12.48 1.89
C ASN A 51 -0.68 12.71 0.88
N ALA A 52 -0.59 11.89 -0.17
CA ALA A 52 0.50 12.01 -1.13
C ALA A 52 0.28 13.07 -2.22
N GLY A 53 -0.97 13.45 -2.48
CA GLY A 53 -1.30 14.58 -3.36
C GLY A 53 -1.54 14.15 -4.80
N ASP A 54 -1.17 14.95 -5.79
CA ASP A 54 -1.24 14.48 -7.18
C ASP A 54 0.13 13.93 -7.57
N GLY A 55 0.20 12.91 -8.41
CA GLY A 55 1.48 12.31 -8.80
C GLY A 55 1.37 10.81 -8.94
N ASN A 56 2.47 10.17 -9.33
CA ASN A 56 2.60 8.73 -9.19
C ASN A 56 3.48 8.46 -7.98
N ASP A 57 2.84 8.22 -6.84
CA ASP A 57 3.50 8.24 -5.55
C ASP A 57 3.92 6.84 -5.10
N SER A 58 4.90 6.81 -4.21
CA SER A 58 5.41 5.59 -3.59
C SER A 58 5.37 5.75 -2.08
N ILE A 59 4.39 5.09 -1.44
CA ILE A 59 4.07 5.25 -0.03
C ILE A 59 4.44 3.98 0.74
N ILE A 60 5.23 4.15 1.81
CA ILE A 60 5.54 3.09 2.78
C ILE A 60 5.25 3.58 4.19
N ALA A 61 4.10 3.19 4.74
CA ALA A 61 3.66 3.66 6.05
C ALA A 61 4.37 2.94 7.21
N ARG A 62 4.56 1.61 7.06
CA ARG A 62 5.37 0.70 7.90
C ARG A 62 4.66 0.19 9.16
N ARG A 63 4.64 0.90 10.29
CA ARG A 63 4.08 0.34 11.55
C ARG A 63 3.20 1.33 12.28
N GLY A 64 1.93 0.99 12.39
CA GLY A 64 0.90 1.72 13.13
C GLY A 64 -0.41 1.56 12.40
N ASP A 65 -1.49 2.05 12.96
CA ASP A 65 -2.79 2.05 12.29
C ASP A 65 -2.89 3.33 11.45
N ASP A 66 -2.52 3.23 10.17
CA ASP A 66 -2.31 4.41 9.31
C ASP A 66 -3.57 4.81 8.52
N ILE A 67 -3.75 6.11 8.26
CA ILE A 67 -4.73 6.64 7.32
C ILE A 67 -3.98 7.17 6.09
N ILE A 68 -4.21 6.54 4.94
CA ILE A 68 -3.45 6.80 3.71
C ILE A 68 -4.39 7.27 2.59
N ASP A 69 -4.12 8.44 2.04
CA ASP A 69 -4.71 8.97 0.80
C ASP A 69 -3.59 9.02 -0.26
N GLY A 70 -3.69 8.15 -1.27
CA GLY A 70 -2.76 8.07 -2.41
C GLY A 70 -2.85 9.30 -3.29
N GLY A 71 -4.06 9.84 -3.46
CA GLY A 71 -4.27 11.00 -4.29
C GLY A 71 -4.25 10.68 -5.79
N ALA A 72 -4.28 11.69 -6.66
CA ALA A 72 -4.54 11.42 -8.08
C ALA A 72 -3.28 10.93 -8.81
N GLY A 73 -3.38 9.79 -9.49
CA GLY A 73 -2.34 9.28 -10.37
C GLY A 73 -2.14 7.80 -10.17
N ARG A 74 -0.98 7.24 -10.50
CA ARG A 74 -0.72 5.80 -10.37
C ARG A 74 0.19 5.55 -9.18
N ASP A 75 -0.42 5.14 -8.07
CA ASP A 75 0.29 5.04 -6.81
C ASP A 75 0.70 3.61 -6.48
N ILE A 76 1.74 3.52 -5.65
CA ILE A 76 2.23 2.28 -5.08
C ILE A 76 2.18 2.44 -3.58
N ILE A 77 1.32 1.65 -2.91
CA ILE A 77 1.01 1.83 -1.49
C ILE A 77 1.32 0.56 -0.72
N ALA A 78 2.28 0.64 0.20
CA ALA A 78 2.64 -0.40 1.14
C ALA A 78 2.40 0.07 2.58
N ALA A 79 1.21 -0.20 3.11
CA ALA A 79 0.85 0.18 4.48
C ALA A 79 1.62 -0.67 5.53
N GLN A 80 1.75 -1.97 5.28
CA GLN A 80 2.52 -2.96 6.05
C GLN A 80 1.88 -3.41 7.38
N ARG A 81 2.33 -2.95 8.55
CA ARG A 81 1.89 -3.49 9.84
C ARG A 81 0.91 -2.54 10.51
N GLY A 82 -0.21 -3.07 10.97
CA GLY A 82 -1.29 -2.30 11.57
C GLY A 82 -2.59 -2.53 10.84
N ASP A 83 -3.68 -2.00 11.37
CA ASP A 83 -5.00 -2.01 10.74
C ASP A 83 -5.19 -0.67 9.98
N ASP A 84 -4.83 -0.66 8.70
CA ASP A 84 -4.74 0.57 7.91
C ASP A 84 -6.04 0.90 7.14
N LEU A 85 -6.35 2.19 6.99
CA LEU A 85 -7.40 2.70 6.10
C LEU A 85 -6.76 3.40 4.89
N ILE A 86 -7.01 2.88 3.70
CA ILE A 86 -6.36 3.32 2.46
C ILE A 86 -7.41 3.81 1.46
N THR A 87 -7.17 4.95 0.85
CA THR A 87 -7.92 5.49 -0.29
C THR A 87 -6.94 5.70 -1.44
N GLY A 88 -7.14 5.00 -2.57
CA GLY A 88 -6.28 5.11 -3.76
C GLY A 88 -6.49 6.42 -4.51
N ARG A 89 -7.76 6.88 -4.62
CA ARG A 89 -8.24 7.98 -5.48
C ARG A 89 -8.13 7.63 -6.97
N PRO A 90 -8.50 8.54 -7.91
CA PRO A 90 -8.47 8.21 -9.33
C PRO A 90 -7.06 7.85 -9.79
N GLY A 91 -6.91 6.64 -10.29
CA GLY A 91 -5.59 6.08 -10.51
C GLY A 91 -5.63 4.68 -11.06
N SER A 92 -4.47 4.08 -11.27
CA SER A 92 -4.38 2.62 -11.46
C SER A 92 -3.37 2.13 -10.45
N ASP A 93 -3.88 1.85 -9.26
CA ASP A 93 -3.06 1.81 -8.07
C ASP A 93 -2.60 0.40 -7.76
N PHE A 94 -1.46 0.32 -7.09
CA PHE A 94 -0.85 -0.93 -6.67
C PHE A 94 -0.73 -0.99 -5.16
N PHE A 95 -1.59 -1.77 -4.52
CA PHE A 95 -1.58 -2.01 -3.10
C PHE A 95 -0.69 -3.22 -2.78
N ASP A 96 0.48 -2.97 -2.20
CA ASP A 96 1.45 -3.99 -1.82
C ASP A 96 1.24 -4.43 -0.36
N PHE A 97 0.58 -5.57 -0.21
CA PHE A 97 0.38 -6.25 1.05
C PHE A 97 1.31 -7.47 1.21
N SER A 98 2.44 -7.49 0.51
CA SER A 98 3.48 -8.52 0.65
C SER A 98 4.06 -8.62 2.06
N ARG A 99 3.94 -7.55 2.84
CA ARG A 99 4.38 -7.45 4.24
C ARG A 99 3.21 -7.08 5.16
N ASN A 100 1.98 -7.46 4.80
CA ASN A 100 0.81 -7.12 5.59
C ASN A 100 0.75 -7.92 6.89
N TYR A 101 0.71 -7.21 8.01
CA TYR A 101 0.46 -7.78 9.34
C TYR A 101 -0.63 -6.96 10.04
N GLY A 102 -1.87 -7.17 9.61
CA GLY A 102 -3.07 -6.52 10.14
C GLY A 102 -4.24 -6.60 9.14
N ASN A 103 -5.34 -5.92 9.46
CA ASN A 103 -6.61 -5.93 8.72
C ASN A 103 -6.83 -4.61 7.98
N ASN A 104 -6.25 -4.50 6.78
CA ASN A 104 -6.32 -3.27 6.02
C ASN A 104 -7.63 -3.16 5.24
N THR A 105 -8.15 -1.95 5.12
CA THR A 105 -9.35 -1.61 4.35
C THR A 105 -8.97 -0.64 3.24
N ILE A 106 -9.21 -1.03 1.98
CA ILE A 106 -9.17 -0.09 0.85
C ILE A 106 -10.60 0.43 0.62
N ALA A 107 -10.79 1.74 0.72
CA ALA A 107 -12.10 2.37 0.74
C ALA A 107 -12.74 2.50 -0.66
N ASP A 108 -11.92 2.54 -1.72
CA ASP A 108 -12.34 2.93 -3.07
C ASP A 108 -11.77 2.07 -4.20
N PHE A 109 -11.38 0.83 -3.90
CA PHE A 109 -10.80 -0.10 -4.88
C PHE A 109 -11.65 -0.19 -6.17
N GLU A 110 -11.03 0.12 -7.32
CA GLU A 110 -11.66 0.07 -8.63
C GLU A 110 -11.27 -1.20 -9.40
N ASP A 111 -12.26 -2.07 -9.59
CA ASP A 111 -12.07 -3.36 -10.22
C ASP A 111 -11.62 -3.27 -11.68
N GLY A 112 -10.56 -4.00 -12.03
CA GLY A 112 -9.95 -3.96 -13.36
C GLY A 112 -9.07 -2.73 -13.64
N ILE A 113 -8.97 -1.82 -12.68
CA ILE A 113 -8.06 -0.66 -12.73
C ILE A 113 -6.95 -0.82 -11.69
N ASP A 114 -7.32 -1.19 -10.47
CA ASP A 114 -6.38 -1.37 -9.37
C ASP A 114 -5.86 -2.80 -9.26
N LEU A 115 -4.72 -2.93 -8.58
CA LEU A 115 -4.03 -4.18 -8.36
C LEU A 115 -3.67 -4.34 -6.89
N ILE A 116 -3.90 -5.53 -6.36
CA ILE A 116 -3.48 -5.91 -5.02
C ILE A 116 -2.47 -7.05 -5.12
N TYR A 117 -1.37 -6.92 -4.38
CA TYR A 117 -0.34 -7.94 -4.27
C TYR A 117 -0.19 -8.48 -2.84
N TYR A 118 -0.24 -9.81 -2.69
CA TYR A 118 -0.04 -10.52 -1.41
C TYR A 118 0.97 -11.65 -1.57
N THR A 119 1.67 -12.01 -0.49
CA THR A 119 2.72 -13.05 -0.46
C THR A 119 2.26 -14.38 0.15
N ILE A 120 1.01 -14.81 0.03
CA ILE A 120 0.46 -15.99 0.75
C ILE A 120 -0.30 -17.02 -0.16
N ILE A 121 -0.04 -18.36 -0.07
CA ILE A 121 -0.33 -19.47 -1.07
C ILE A 121 -1.76 -20.01 -1.19
N SER A 122 -2.63 -20.00 -0.18
CA SER A 122 -3.91 -20.76 -0.27
C SER A 122 -5.16 -19.88 -0.38
N ILE A 123 -5.92 -20.03 -1.47
CA ILE A 123 -7.27 -19.49 -1.65
C ILE A 123 -8.26 -20.67 -1.65
N PHE A 124 -9.20 -20.73 -0.70
CA PHE A 124 -10.34 -21.65 -0.74
C PHE A 124 -11.65 -20.88 -0.87
N PHE A 125 -12.42 -21.17 -1.91
CA PHE A 125 -13.76 -20.62 -2.08
C PHE A 125 -14.77 -21.40 -1.23
N GLN A 126 -15.36 -20.75 -0.21
CA GLN A 126 -16.59 -21.26 0.40
C GLN A 126 -17.70 -20.20 0.28
N ARG A 127 -18.45 -20.35 -0.81
CA ARG A 127 -19.70 -19.64 -1.15
C ARG A 127 -19.53 -18.14 -1.47
N SER A 128 -19.15 -17.27 -0.52
CA SER A 128 -19.05 -15.81 -0.76
C SER A 128 -18.18 -15.05 0.26
N LEU A 129 -17.31 -15.74 1.01
CA LEU A 129 -16.49 -15.13 2.06
C LEU A 129 -15.00 -15.42 1.78
N ILE A 130 -14.16 -14.38 1.78
CA ILE A 130 -12.71 -14.53 1.65
C ILE A 130 -12.11 -14.63 3.05
N VAL A 131 -11.32 -15.68 3.31
CA VAL A 131 -10.60 -15.91 4.57
C VAL A 131 -9.13 -16.16 4.24
N PHE A 132 -8.20 -15.45 4.91
CA PHE A 132 -6.77 -15.44 4.57
C PHE A 132 -5.91 -16.32 5.51
N GLY A 133 -4.90 -17.04 4.96
CA GLY A 133 -3.85 -17.70 5.74
C GLY A 133 -2.77 -18.46 4.94
N GLY A 134 -1.47 -18.15 5.21
CA GLY A 134 -0.18 -18.84 4.84
C GLY A 134 0.12 -19.28 3.37
N LEU A 135 1.35 -19.37 2.82
CA LEU A 135 2.51 -18.48 2.59
C LEU A 135 2.92 -18.73 1.10
N GLU A 136 3.13 -17.69 0.28
CA GLU A 136 3.45 -17.44 -1.18
C GLU A 136 2.38 -17.02 -2.25
N ARG A 137 2.45 -15.75 -2.65
CA ARG A 137 2.18 -15.09 -3.95
C ARG A 137 0.99 -15.57 -4.81
N ALA A 138 -0.14 -14.86 -4.69
CA ALA A 138 -1.25 -14.90 -5.64
C ALA A 138 -1.53 -13.49 -6.20
N PHE A 139 -1.69 -13.38 -7.52
CA PHE A 139 -2.31 -12.22 -8.17
C PHE A 139 -3.82 -12.38 -8.09
N VAL A 140 -4.52 -11.39 -7.52
CA VAL A 140 -5.98 -11.38 -7.44
C VAL A 140 -6.50 -10.40 -8.49
N VAL A 141 -7.21 -10.91 -9.49
CA VAL A 141 -8.15 -10.12 -10.29
C VAL A 141 -9.46 -10.19 -9.52
N ILE A 142 -9.84 -9.09 -8.90
CA ILE A 142 -11.18 -8.98 -8.32
C ILE A 142 -12.17 -9.02 -9.51
N GLN A 143 -13.33 -9.60 -9.32
CA GLN A 143 -14.47 -9.35 -10.19
C GLN A 143 -15.55 -8.90 -9.23
N SER A 144 -15.88 -7.62 -9.26
CA SER A 144 -17.00 -7.07 -8.51
C SER A 144 -18.29 -7.78 -8.96
N PHE A 145 -19.04 -8.34 -8.00
CA PHE A 145 -20.42 -8.74 -8.23
C PHE A 145 -21.31 -7.64 -7.66
N SER A 146 -22.00 -6.90 -8.54
CA SER A 146 -23.19 -6.14 -8.14
C SER A 146 -24.32 -7.14 -7.88
N TYR A 147 -24.98 -7.02 -6.73
CA TYR A 147 -26.28 -7.64 -6.50
C TYR A 147 -27.36 -6.57 -6.75
N GLU A 148 -28.30 -6.85 -7.66
CA GLU A 148 -29.61 -6.17 -7.72
C GLU A 148 -30.46 -6.49 -6.48
#